data_AF-A0A7C5ABT9-F1
#
_entry.id   AF-A0A7C5ABT9-F1
#
_cell.length_a   1.000
_cell.length_b   1.000
_cell.length_c   1.000
_cell.angle_alpha   90.00
_cell.angle_beta   90.00
_cell.angle_gamma   90.00
#
_symmetry.space_group_name_H-M   'P 1'
#
loop_
_entity.id
_entity.type
_entity.pdbx_description
1 polymer ?
#
loop_
_entity_poly.entity_id
_entity_poly.type
_entity_poly.pdbx_seq_one_letter_code
_entity_poly.pdbx_strand_id
1 'polypeptide(L)'
;MARPSGRVLVLDGDTPAALACLRSLARAGLVVDVAAPVARPLAGSSRYRDGVHRYPDPKADPESFLEAVSRIAGQRDIRYLQPVTDDTMEPLVEGRKRLPDGVILAAPSPESYALLSDKGRTAALAERLEIPVPQGRVAKDLEELRAASETLGFPLVLKPFRSVAALEGDLRTSLFVRYAVRPEDLESTAEPLLRYGPVVAQEYVQGAGVGVEVLVDRGETVYVFQHKRLHEWPLTGGGSSLRESVPVDPMLADEAARLLKAADFHGVAMVEFKVDGKKGTHHLIEVNPRFWGSLPLGLAAGADFPRMLHDLLVMGQRPTDEAARTGVQSRALTRDVWWLMEVLRRSDPNPLIRWPGRFGAVCGWFSLLLPKRVLDVQSFRDPRPGFVELARLVRDVTSRMADRRVRRRIRRRAERMRDRRDASDRLLKAARHLLFVCHGNINRSPLAAVDLGRRLGASPGVEIRSAGLHPKGGRPADPRMVALAAARGVDLGGCRSTVVDAPLLEWADLIFVMDAAQARRMEEILPGSAGKTLLLGVYAPPEEPIEIPDPYGGDEETYRRAFEAVTACTAAMARVLGERDRPKC
;
A
#
# COMPACT_ATOMS: atom_id res chain seq x y z
N MET A 1 21.03 40.80 1.17
CA MET A 1 21.87 39.97 0.28
C MET A 1 21.01 39.44 -0.86
N ALA A 2 21.47 39.54 -2.11
CA ALA A 2 20.77 38.95 -3.24
C ALA A 2 20.75 37.41 -3.10
N ARG A 3 19.61 36.76 -3.31
CA ARG A 3 19.53 35.29 -3.32
C ARG A 3 20.34 34.76 -4.50
N PRO A 4 21.11 33.67 -4.34
CA PRO A 4 21.90 33.10 -5.43
C PRO A 4 20.97 32.74 -6.61
N SER A 5 21.46 32.97 -7.82
CA SER A 5 20.71 33.00 -9.09
C SER A 5 20.32 31.62 -9.65
N GLY A 6 20.09 30.62 -8.80
CA GLY A 6 19.85 29.24 -9.23
C GLY A 6 18.38 28.80 -9.22
N ARG A 7 18.06 27.76 -10.00
CA ARG A 7 16.73 27.12 -9.97
C ARG A 7 16.62 26.08 -8.85
N VAL A 8 15.40 25.89 -8.38
CA VAL A 8 15.00 24.80 -7.49
C VAL A 8 14.45 23.65 -8.31
N LEU A 9 14.79 22.41 -7.95
CA LEU A 9 14.09 21.21 -8.42
C LEU A 9 13.43 20.49 -7.25
N VAL A 10 12.10 20.43 -7.24
CA VAL A 10 11.32 19.63 -6.28
C VAL A 10 10.96 18.29 -6.92
N LEU A 11 11.36 17.18 -6.28
CA LEU A 11 11.01 15.83 -6.73
C LEU A 11 9.67 15.38 -6.15
N ASP A 12 9.22 14.19 -6.55
CA ASP A 12 7.97 13.58 -6.12
C ASP A 12 6.73 14.43 -6.41
N GLY A 13 6.75 15.12 -7.56
CA GLY A 13 5.76 16.12 -7.94
C GLY A 13 4.32 15.60 -8.03
N ASP A 14 4.08 14.28 -7.97
CA ASP A 14 2.72 13.73 -7.90
C ASP A 14 2.15 13.65 -6.47
N THR A 15 2.88 14.13 -5.47
CA THR A 15 2.44 14.14 -4.06
C THR A 15 1.91 15.51 -3.61
N PRO A 16 0.96 15.57 -2.65
CA PRO A 16 0.53 16.83 -2.04
C PRO A 16 1.66 17.57 -1.30
N ALA A 17 2.59 16.84 -0.69
CA ALA A 17 3.75 17.43 -0.01
C ALA A 17 4.68 18.15 -1.00
N ALA A 18 4.98 17.55 -2.15
CA ALA A 18 5.77 18.21 -3.20
C ALA A 18 5.07 19.45 -3.78
N LEU A 19 3.75 19.39 -3.97
CA LEU A 19 2.96 20.56 -4.37
C LEU A 19 3.02 21.67 -3.31
N ALA A 20 2.99 21.32 -2.01
CA ALA A 20 3.17 22.26 -0.91
C ALA A 20 4.56 22.92 -0.93
N CYS A 21 5.63 22.14 -1.13
CA CYS A 21 6.98 22.63 -1.32
C CYS A 21 7.09 23.59 -2.51
N LEU A 22 6.58 23.19 -3.68
CA LEU A 22 6.52 24.03 -4.89
C LEU A 22 5.86 25.38 -4.58
N ARG A 23 4.68 25.37 -3.96
CA ARG A 23 3.92 26.59 -3.66
C ARG A 23 4.64 27.50 -2.66
N SER A 24 5.30 26.92 -1.65
CA SER A 24 6.09 27.68 -0.67
C SER A 24 7.25 28.39 -1.37
N LEU A 25 8.11 27.64 -2.04
CA LEU A 25 9.34 28.16 -2.65
C LEU A 25 9.04 29.17 -3.78
N ALA A 26 8.04 28.90 -4.62
CA ALA A 26 7.64 29.82 -5.67
C ALA A 26 7.04 31.12 -5.12
N ARG A 27 6.28 31.08 -4.01
CA ARG A 27 5.78 32.29 -3.34
C ARG A 27 6.88 33.07 -2.64
N ALA A 28 7.95 32.40 -2.24
CA ALA A 28 9.15 33.06 -1.79
C ALA A 28 9.86 33.79 -2.94
N GLY A 29 9.48 33.58 -4.21
CA GLY A 29 10.07 34.23 -5.38
C GLY A 29 11.21 33.42 -6.03
N LEU A 30 11.32 32.12 -5.71
CA LEU A 30 12.25 31.21 -6.36
C LEU A 30 11.65 30.66 -7.66
N VAL A 31 12.52 30.32 -8.60
CA VAL A 31 12.16 29.65 -9.85
C VAL A 31 12.18 28.15 -9.59
N VAL A 32 11.03 27.49 -9.72
CA VAL A 32 10.83 26.11 -9.25
C VAL A 32 10.37 25.19 -10.38
N ASP A 33 11.26 24.28 -10.76
CA ASP A 33 10.94 23.14 -11.60
C ASP A 33 10.47 21.95 -10.72
N VAL A 34 9.60 21.09 -11.26
CA VAL A 34 9.17 19.85 -10.59
C VAL A 34 9.49 18.62 -11.42
N ALA A 35 9.75 17.49 -10.76
CA ALA A 35 9.92 16.20 -11.45
C ALA A 35 9.15 15.07 -10.76
N ALA A 36 8.73 14.07 -11.54
CA ALA A 36 8.02 12.89 -11.06
C ALA A 36 8.19 11.70 -12.02
N PRO A 37 7.86 10.46 -11.62
CA PRO A 37 7.92 9.30 -12.53
C PRO A 37 6.78 9.28 -13.57
N VAL A 38 5.73 10.06 -13.32
CA VAL A 38 4.53 10.16 -14.17
C VAL A 38 4.60 11.37 -15.10
N ALA A 39 3.99 11.25 -16.29
CA ALA A 39 4.03 12.32 -17.31
C ALA A 39 3.22 13.58 -16.93
N ARG A 40 2.20 13.45 -16.08
CA ARG A 40 1.32 14.55 -15.66
C ARG A 40 1.18 14.57 -14.13
N PRO A 41 2.23 14.96 -13.40
CA PRO A 41 2.20 15.00 -11.95
C PRO A 41 1.26 16.09 -11.44
N LEU A 42 0.71 15.90 -10.25
CA LEU A 42 -0.16 16.84 -9.55
C LEU A 42 0.44 18.27 -9.52
N ALA A 43 1.68 18.41 -9.06
CA ALA A 43 2.40 19.68 -9.00
C ALA A 43 2.67 20.28 -10.38
N GLY A 44 2.77 19.45 -11.43
CA GLY A 44 2.92 19.92 -12.82
C GLY A 44 1.71 20.68 -13.35
N SER A 45 0.53 20.52 -12.72
CA SER A 45 -0.68 21.30 -13.04
C SER A 45 -0.77 22.64 -12.32
N SER A 46 0.11 22.88 -11.33
CA SER A 46 0.15 24.13 -10.58
C SER A 46 0.55 25.30 -11.47
N ARG A 47 0.00 26.49 -11.18
CA ARG A 47 0.44 27.74 -11.85
C ARG A 47 1.82 28.22 -11.39
N TYR A 48 2.33 27.68 -10.27
CA TYR A 48 3.57 28.11 -9.65
C TYR A 48 4.81 27.40 -10.19
N ARG A 49 4.64 26.40 -11.06
CA ARG A 49 5.74 25.65 -11.65
C ARG A 49 6.35 26.40 -12.83
N ASP A 50 7.67 26.35 -12.94
CA ASP A 50 8.44 26.86 -14.08
C ASP A 50 8.74 25.75 -15.10
N GLY A 51 9.05 24.55 -14.62
CA GLY A 51 9.35 23.38 -15.46
C GLY A 51 8.70 22.09 -14.93
N VAL A 52 8.48 21.13 -15.82
CA VAL A 52 8.03 19.76 -15.46
C VAL A 52 8.94 18.77 -16.14
N HIS A 53 9.52 17.86 -15.36
CA HIS A 53 10.45 16.84 -15.83
C HIS A 53 9.99 15.45 -15.41
N ARG A 54 10.56 14.43 -16.06
CA ARG A 54 10.29 13.03 -15.76
C ARG A 54 11.58 12.30 -15.42
N TYR A 55 11.50 11.39 -14.45
CA TYR A 55 12.56 10.44 -14.11
C TYR A 55 12.01 9.00 -14.10
N PRO A 56 12.85 7.97 -14.27
CA PRO A 56 12.47 6.56 -14.05
C PRO A 56 12.06 6.28 -12.60
N ASP A 57 11.18 5.31 -12.35
CA ASP A 57 10.78 4.95 -10.98
C ASP A 57 12.02 4.53 -10.14
N PRO A 58 12.39 5.28 -9.08
CA PRO A 58 13.57 4.98 -8.29
C PRO A 58 13.54 3.58 -7.66
N LYS A 59 12.35 3.04 -7.38
CA LYS A 59 12.21 1.70 -6.81
C LYS A 59 12.46 0.59 -7.83
N ALA A 60 12.30 0.88 -9.12
CA ALA A 60 12.56 -0.08 -10.19
C ALA A 60 14.02 0.00 -10.64
N ASP A 61 14.54 1.22 -10.81
CA ASP A 61 15.88 1.47 -11.33
C ASP A 61 16.49 2.74 -10.70
N PRO A 62 17.16 2.62 -9.55
CA PRO A 62 17.81 3.73 -8.86
C PRO A 62 18.90 4.42 -9.68
N GLU A 63 19.61 3.66 -10.51
CA GLU A 63 20.73 4.14 -11.32
C GLU A 63 20.25 5.08 -12.43
N SER A 64 19.29 4.63 -13.23
CA SER A 64 18.69 5.46 -14.28
C SER A 64 17.96 6.67 -13.69
N PHE A 65 17.42 6.55 -12.46
CA PHE A 65 16.86 7.69 -11.72
C PHE A 65 17.93 8.76 -11.42
N LEU A 66 19.07 8.37 -10.83
CA LEU A 66 20.15 9.30 -10.50
C LEU A 66 20.73 10.00 -11.72
N GLU A 67 20.92 9.27 -12.82
CA GLU A 67 21.35 9.84 -14.10
C GLU A 67 20.35 10.86 -14.65
N ALA A 68 19.06 10.55 -14.59
CA ALA A 68 18.02 11.47 -15.03
C ALA A 68 18.00 12.75 -14.19
N VAL A 69 18.12 12.65 -12.86
CA VAL A 69 18.16 13.82 -11.96
C VAL A 69 19.42 14.65 -12.18
N SER A 70 20.59 14.02 -12.30
CA SER A 70 21.86 14.72 -12.58
C SER A 70 21.81 15.46 -13.92
N ARG A 71 21.26 14.82 -14.97
CA ARG A 71 21.04 15.45 -16.27
C ARG A 71 20.08 16.63 -16.21
N ILE A 72 18.94 16.50 -15.51
CA ILE A 72 17.99 17.61 -15.32
C ILE A 72 18.68 18.77 -14.58
N ALA A 73 19.45 18.46 -13.54
CA ALA A 73 20.15 19.45 -12.74
C ALA A 73 21.11 20.29 -13.59
N GLY A 74 21.94 19.64 -14.43
CA GLY A 74 22.85 20.32 -15.35
C GLY A 74 22.14 21.11 -16.45
N GLN A 75 21.10 20.55 -17.08
CA GLN A 75 20.38 21.19 -18.19
C GLN A 75 19.57 22.43 -17.77
N ARG A 76 19.18 22.50 -16.50
CA ARG A 76 18.27 23.52 -15.98
C ARG A 76 18.95 24.49 -15.02
N ASP A 77 20.25 24.36 -14.80
CA ASP A 77 21.01 25.14 -13.81
C ASP A 77 20.34 25.08 -12.42
N ILE A 78 20.03 23.85 -11.99
CA ILE A 78 19.50 23.61 -10.66
C ILE A 78 20.61 23.81 -9.65
N ARG A 79 20.36 24.62 -8.62
CA ARG A 79 21.29 24.83 -7.49
C ARG A 79 20.77 24.28 -6.17
N TYR A 80 19.47 23.99 -6.08
CA TYR A 80 18.85 23.41 -4.90
C TYR A 80 17.93 22.26 -5.31
N LEU A 81 18.24 21.05 -4.84
CA LEU A 81 17.52 19.82 -5.14
C LEU A 81 16.77 19.35 -3.90
N GLN A 82 15.45 19.24 -3.99
CA GLN A 82 14.59 18.89 -2.87
C GLN A 82 13.83 17.58 -3.09
N PRO A 83 14.38 16.43 -2.63
CA PRO A 83 13.59 15.21 -2.46
C PRO A 83 12.51 15.38 -1.39
N VAL A 84 11.38 14.69 -1.54
CA VAL A 84 10.23 14.83 -0.63
C VAL A 84 9.86 13.51 0.03
N THR A 85 10.10 12.38 -0.64
CA THR A 85 9.77 11.04 -0.15
C THR A 85 11.02 10.17 -0.02
N ASP A 86 10.92 9.07 0.75
CA ASP A 86 12.04 8.13 0.90
C ASP A 86 12.44 7.50 -0.44
N ASP A 87 11.48 7.30 -1.35
CA ASP A 87 11.69 6.75 -2.69
C ASP A 87 12.75 7.53 -3.48
N THR A 88 12.83 8.87 -3.32
CA THR A 88 13.87 9.68 -3.96
C THR A 88 15.01 10.06 -3.03
N MET A 89 14.73 10.18 -1.72
CA MET A 89 15.73 10.56 -0.72
C MET A 89 16.84 9.53 -0.61
N GLU A 90 16.49 8.25 -0.47
CA GLU A 90 17.46 7.16 -0.27
C GLU A 90 18.51 7.08 -1.39
N PRO A 91 18.14 6.92 -2.67
CA PRO A 91 19.13 6.86 -3.75
C PRO A 91 19.93 8.16 -3.91
N LEU A 92 19.36 9.33 -3.61
CA LEU A 92 20.08 10.61 -3.67
C LEU A 92 21.11 10.78 -2.57
N VAL A 93 20.80 10.31 -1.36
CA VAL A 93 21.73 10.33 -0.22
C VAL A 93 22.92 9.41 -0.51
N GLU A 94 22.67 8.19 -0.98
CA GLU A 94 23.71 7.23 -1.37
C GLU A 94 24.52 7.73 -2.58
N GLY A 95 23.82 8.22 -3.60
CA GLY A 95 24.38 8.69 -4.87
C GLY A 95 24.83 10.15 -4.88
N ARG A 96 24.92 10.83 -3.73
CA ARG A 96 25.10 12.30 -3.67
C ARG A 96 26.32 12.84 -4.43
N LYS A 97 27.37 12.03 -4.55
CA LYS A 97 28.61 12.37 -5.29
C LYS A 97 28.44 12.43 -6.81
N ARG A 98 27.31 11.93 -7.34
CA ARG A 98 26.98 11.93 -8.78
C ARG A 98 26.18 13.17 -9.20
N LEU A 99 25.75 13.98 -8.23
CA LEU A 99 25.10 15.25 -8.51
C LEU A 99 26.13 16.25 -9.04
N PRO A 100 25.75 17.15 -9.97
CA PRO A 100 26.66 18.17 -10.47
C PRO A 100 27.20 19.07 -9.35
N ASP A 101 28.41 19.60 -9.55
CA ASP A 101 29.07 20.47 -8.58
C ASP A 101 28.24 21.71 -8.25
N GLY A 102 28.12 21.99 -6.95
CA GLY A 102 27.39 23.13 -6.43
C GLY A 102 25.87 22.96 -6.37
N VAL A 103 25.32 21.79 -6.71
CA VAL A 103 23.95 21.43 -6.33
C VAL A 103 23.89 21.19 -4.82
N ILE A 104 23.09 21.99 -4.13
CA ILE A 104 22.76 21.79 -2.72
C ILE A 104 21.62 20.77 -2.65
N LEU A 105 21.91 19.57 -2.15
CA LEU A 105 20.91 18.55 -1.88
C LEU A 105 20.27 18.81 -0.51
N ALA A 106 18.95 18.98 -0.48
CA ALA A 106 18.17 19.14 0.74
C ALA A 106 17.92 17.80 1.44
N ALA A 107 19.01 17.16 1.86
CA ALA A 107 19.02 15.86 2.52
C ALA A 107 20.01 15.86 3.69
N PRO A 108 19.77 15.04 4.73
CA PRO A 108 20.74 14.80 5.79
C PRO A 108 21.98 14.04 5.27
N SER A 109 22.95 13.83 6.16
CA SER A 109 24.10 12.95 5.87
C SER A 109 23.65 11.49 5.63
N PRO A 110 24.40 10.70 4.85
CA PRO A 110 24.15 9.26 4.69
C PRO A 110 24.07 8.51 6.02
N GLU A 111 24.93 8.86 6.97
CA GLU A 111 25.03 8.22 8.27
C GLU A 111 23.76 8.49 9.11
N SER A 112 23.34 9.75 9.20
CA SER A 112 22.13 10.13 9.95
C SER A 112 20.87 9.61 9.27
N TYR A 113 20.80 9.62 7.93
CA TYR A 113 19.67 9.07 7.19
C TYR A 113 19.51 7.58 7.43
N ALA A 114 20.59 6.79 7.29
CA ALA A 114 20.58 5.34 7.47
C ALA A 114 20.31 4.91 8.93
N LEU A 115 20.57 5.80 9.89
CA LEU A 115 20.22 5.60 11.31
C LEU A 115 18.74 5.86 11.57
N LEU A 116 18.21 6.99 11.09
CA LEU A 116 16.86 7.47 11.43
C LEU A 116 15.74 6.89 10.55
N SER A 117 16.04 6.49 9.32
CA SER A 117 15.06 5.83 8.44
C SER A 117 14.83 4.36 8.81
N ASP A 118 15.81 3.74 9.49
CA ASP A 118 15.69 2.38 10.02
C ASP A 118 15.01 2.41 11.39
N LYS A 119 13.84 1.78 11.47
CA LYS A 119 13.01 1.75 12.69
C LYS A 119 13.69 1.03 13.85
N GLY A 120 14.44 -0.03 13.57
CA GLY A 120 15.15 -0.79 14.60
C GLY A 120 16.32 -0.01 15.18
N ARG A 121 17.12 0.62 14.31
CA ARG A 121 18.24 1.47 14.75
C ARG A 121 17.76 2.72 15.49
N THR A 122 16.66 3.33 15.02
CA THR A 122 16.02 4.46 15.69
C THR A 122 15.50 4.07 17.08
N ALA A 123 14.80 2.93 17.20
CA ALA A 123 14.31 2.44 18.47
C ALA A 123 15.45 2.15 19.45
N ALA A 124 16.52 1.47 19.00
CA ALA A 124 17.69 1.20 19.83
C ALA A 124 18.41 2.48 20.29
N LEU A 125 18.43 3.53 19.46
CA LEU A 125 18.96 4.84 19.87
C LEU A 125 18.05 5.50 20.91
N ALA A 126 16.74 5.47 20.70
CA ALA A 126 15.75 6.03 21.62
C ALA A 126 15.81 5.37 23.01
N GLU A 127 15.93 4.04 23.06
CA GLU A 127 16.11 3.29 24.31
C GLU A 127 17.35 3.74 25.09
N ARG A 128 18.49 3.93 24.41
CA ARG A 128 19.73 4.46 25.04
C ARG A 128 19.57 5.87 25.58
N LEU A 129 18.64 6.64 25.03
CA LEU A 129 18.32 8.01 25.46
C LEU A 129 17.13 8.06 26.42
N GLU A 130 16.67 6.90 26.90
CA GLU A 130 15.53 6.76 27.80
C GLU A 130 14.23 7.36 27.23
N ILE A 131 14.10 7.38 25.90
CA ILE A 131 12.89 7.80 25.20
C ILE A 131 11.99 6.56 25.05
N PRO A 132 10.74 6.58 25.55
CA PRO A 132 9.87 5.41 25.48
C PRO A 132 9.62 4.96 24.04
N VAL A 133 9.82 3.67 23.77
CA VAL A 133 9.46 3.00 22.51
C VAL A 133 8.56 1.81 22.82
N PRO A 134 7.67 1.39 21.89
CA PRO A 134 6.89 0.18 22.09
C PRO A 134 7.81 -1.04 22.10
N GLN A 135 7.65 -1.90 23.10
CA GLN A 135 8.39 -3.14 23.25
C GLN A 135 8.25 -4.01 22.01
N GLY A 136 9.37 -4.48 21.47
CA GLY A 136 9.36 -5.32 20.28
C GLY A 136 10.52 -6.29 20.18
N ARG A 137 10.31 -7.37 19.43
CA ARG A 137 11.29 -8.42 19.15
C ARG A 137 11.30 -8.73 17.67
N VAL A 138 12.49 -8.92 17.12
CA VAL A 138 12.64 -9.45 15.76
C VAL A 138 12.49 -10.96 15.83
N ALA A 139 11.58 -11.50 15.03
CA ALA A 139 11.37 -12.94 14.86
C ALA A 139 11.67 -13.33 13.41
N LYS A 140 12.50 -14.34 13.22
CA LYS A 140 12.92 -14.87 11.91
C LYS A 140 12.00 -15.98 11.41
N ASP A 141 11.32 -16.64 12.32
CA ASP A 141 10.40 -17.72 12.05
C ASP A 141 9.21 -17.67 13.01
N LEU A 142 8.32 -18.65 12.87
CA LEU A 142 7.10 -18.72 13.65
C LEU A 142 7.36 -19.13 15.11
N GLU A 143 8.45 -19.85 15.39
CA GLU A 143 8.79 -20.29 16.75
C GLU A 143 9.29 -19.10 17.58
N GLU A 144 10.25 -18.34 17.04
CA GLU A 144 10.71 -17.08 17.64
C GLU A 144 9.53 -16.10 17.83
N LEU A 145 8.59 -16.08 16.89
CA LEU A 145 7.41 -15.22 16.97
C LEU A 145 6.44 -15.65 18.07
N ARG A 146 6.19 -16.96 18.23
CA ARG A 146 5.37 -17.49 19.33
C ARG A 146 6.02 -17.15 20.67
N ALA A 147 7.32 -17.37 20.84
CA ALA A 147 8.05 -17.00 22.04
C ALA A 147 7.99 -15.49 22.33
N ALA A 148 8.10 -14.64 21.29
CA ALA A 148 7.93 -13.20 21.44
C ALA A 148 6.51 -12.84 21.92
N SER A 149 5.50 -13.52 21.39
CA SER A 149 4.09 -13.26 21.73
C SER A 149 3.74 -13.57 23.19
N GLU A 150 4.39 -14.56 23.80
CA GLU A 150 4.21 -14.89 25.22
C GLU A 150 4.68 -13.76 26.13
N THR A 151 5.75 -13.06 25.73
CA THR A 151 6.31 -11.95 26.51
C THR A 151 5.62 -10.61 26.26
N LEU A 152 5.24 -10.33 25.02
CA LEU A 152 4.66 -9.05 24.60
C LEU A 152 3.14 -8.99 24.84
N GLY A 153 2.47 -10.13 24.82
CA GLY A 153 1.01 -10.22 24.91
C GLY A 153 0.30 -9.69 23.65
N PHE A 154 -1.01 -9.89 23.62
CA PHE A 154 -1.87 -9.46 22.51
C PHE A 154 -2.68 -8.21 22.88
N PRO A 155 -2.99 -7.32 21.92
CA PRO A 155 -2.75 -7.45 20.48
C PRO A 155 -1.32 -7.07 20.06
N LEU A 156 -0.82 -7.75 19.03
CA LEU A 156 0.52 -7.55 18.45
C LEU A 156 0.45 -6.82 17.11
N VAL A 157 1.41 -5.92 16.92
CA VAL A 157 1.72 -5.26 15.66
C VAL A 157 2.86 -6.02 14.99
N LEU A 158 2.57 -6.60 13.83
CA LEU A 158 3.55 -7.33 13.02
C LEU A 158 4.02 -6.41 11.89
N LYS A 159 5.26 -5.94 11.99
CA LYS A 159 5.87 -5.06 11.00
C LYS A 159 6.91 -5.85 10.20
N PRO A 160 6.88 -5.80 8.86
CA PRO A 160 7.98 -6.37 8.08
C PRO A 160 9.27 -5.58 8.37
N PHE A 161 10.40 -6.27 8.47
CA PHE A 161 11.69 -5.62 8.71
C PHE A 161 12.06 -4.64 7.57
N ARG A 162 11.59 -4.93 6.34
CA ARG A 162 11.69 -4.04 5.17
C ARG A 162 10.30 -3.75 4.61
N SER A 163 10.00 -2.49 4.27
CA SER A 163 8.71 -2.12 3.66
C SER A 163 8.56 -2.56 2.20
N VAL A 164 9.66 -2.95 1.56
CA VAL A 164 9.70 -3.55 0.22
C VAL A 164 10.65 -4.75 0.24
N ALA A 165 10.18 -5.90 -0.23
CA ALA A 165 11.00 -7.10 -0.35
C ALA A 165 10.58 -7.90 -1.59
N ALA A 166 11.49 -8.75 -2.06
CA ALA A 166 11.21 -9.71 -3.12
C ALA A 166 11.68 -11.09 -2.64
N LEU A 167 10.90 -12.12 -2.95
CA LEU A 167 11.39 -13.50 -2.90
C LEU A 167 12.33 -13.73 -4.09
N GLU A 168 13.24 -14.69 -3.99
CA GLU A 168 14.17 -14.99 -5.06
C GLU A 168 13.41 -15.34 -6.36
N GLY A 169 13.57 -14.49 -7.38
CA GLY A 169 12.86 -14.58 -8.65
C GLY A 169 11.44 -13.98 -8.69
N ASP A 170 10.94 -13.32 -7.64
CA ASP A 170 9.65 -12.61 -7.64
C ASP A 170 9.81 -11.09 -7.79
N LEU A 171 8.70 -10.39 -8.10
CA LEU A 171 8.66 -8.93 -8.13
C LEU A 171 8.75 -8.34 -6.72
N ARG A 172 9.38 -7.17 -6.60
CA ARG A 172 9.37 -6.36 -5.37
C ARG A 172 7.92 -6.08 -4.95
N THR A 173 7.57 -6.48 -3.74
CA THR A 173 6.25 -6.34 -3.14
C THR A 173 6.33 -5.41 -1.93
N SER A 174 5.38 -4.47 -1.83
CA SER A 174 5.21 -3.65 -0.63
C SER A 174 4.59 -4.47 0.50
N LEU A 175 5.30 -4.55 1.62
CA LEU A 175 4.83 -5.23 2.82
C LEU A 175 4.22 -4.21 3.77
N PHE A 176 3.03 -4.52 4.28
CA PHE A 176 2.28 -3.63 5.16
C PHE A 176 2.26 -4.18 6.58
N VAL A 177 2.14 -3.27 7.54
CA VAL A 177 1.91 -3.62 8.94
C VAL A 177 0.61 -4.42 9.07
N ARG A 178 0.66 -5.50 9.84
CA ARG A 178 -0.49 -6.34 10.16
C ARG A 178 -0.70 -6.40 11.66
N TYR A 179 -1.88 -6.82 12.09
CA TYR A 179 -2.25 -6.89 13.50
C TYR A 179 -2.73 -8.29 13.82
N ALA A 180 -2.02 -8.98 14.71
CA ALA A 180 -2.51 -10.22 15.31
C ALA A 180 -3.22 -9.83 16.60
N VAL A 181 -4.55 -9.93 16.63
CA VAL A 181 -5.34 -9.45 17.78
C VAL A 181 -5.41 -10.53 18.85
N ARG A 182 -5.40 -11.80 18.44
CA ARG A 182 -5.48 -12.94 19.33
C ARG A 182 -4.41 -13.99 18.99
N PRO A 183 -4.09 -14.92 19.90
CA PRO A 183 -3.14 -16.00 19.65
C PRO A 183 -3.44 -16.79 18.37
N GLU A 184 -4.71 -17.08 18.11
CA GLU A 184 -5.15 -17.80 16.91
C GLU A 184 -4.87 -17.05 15.59
N ASP A 185 -4.74 -15.72 15.64
CA ASP A 185 -4.46 -14.90 14.46
C ASP A 185 -2.96 -14.88 14.11
N LEU A 186 -2.08 -15.25 15.05
CA LEU A 186 -0.64 -14.98 14.97
C LEU A 186 -0.02 -15.57 13.69
N GLU A 187 -0.26 -16.85 13.45
CA GLU A 187 0.38 -17.58 12.34
C GLU A 187 -0.13 -17.10 10.98
N SER A 188 -1.45 -17.05 10.80
CA SER A 188 -2.09 -16.61 9.56
C SER A 188 -1.76 -15.15 9.22
N THR A 189 -1.53 -14.31 10.24
CA THR A 189 -1.14 -12.91 10.06
C THR A 189 0.35 -12.75 9.76
N ALA A 190 1.21 -13.57 10.36
CA ALA A 190 2.66 -13.47 10.26
C ALA A 190 3.24 -14.17 9.04
N GLU A 191 2.70 -15.33 8.65
CA GLU A 191 3.20 -16.12 7.52
C GLU A 191 3.40 -15.31 6.23
N PRO A 192 2.45 -14.43 5.82
CA PRO A 192 2.65 -13.61 4.62
C PRO A 192 3.83 -12.64 4.71
N LEU A 193 4.27 -12.27 5.92
CA LEU A 193 5.39 -11.37 6.14
C LEU A 193 6.71 -12.16 6.28
N LEU A 194 6.71 -13.24 7.07
CA LEU A 194 7.89 -14.08 7.32
C LEU A 194 8.48 -14.68 6.04
N ARG A 195 7.63 -14.93 5.02
CA ARG A 195 8.08 -15.36 3.69
C ARG A 195 9.10 -14.40 3.07
N TYR A 196 9.03 -13.11 3.37
CA TYR A 196 9.89 -12.10 2.78
C TYR A 196 11.07 -11.70 3.69
N GLY A 197 11.21 -12.36 4.84
CA GLY A 197 12.26 -12.11 5.81
C GLY A 197 11.72 -11.88 7.22
N PRO A 198 12.60 -11.46 8.15
CA PRO A 198 12.24 -11.28 9.56
C PRO A 198 11.09 -10.30 9.76
N VAL A 199 10.32 -10.53 10.81
CA VAL A 199 9.19 -9.71 11.24
C VAL A 199 9.50 -9.11 12.60
N VAL A 200 9.22 -7.83 12.77
CA VAL A 200 9.22 -7.18 14.08
C VAL A 200 7.85 -7.39 14.70
N ALA A 201 7.79 -8.20 15.75
CA ALA A 201 6.64 -8.31 16.64
C ALA A 201 6.74 -7.21 17.69
N GLN A 202 5.72 -6.36 17.76
CA GLN A 202 5.73 -5.21 18.66
C GLN A 202 4.40 -5.13 19.40
N GLU A 203 4.43 -4.69 20.65
CA GLU A 203 3.21 -4.42 21.40
C GLU A 203 2.36 -3.34 20.71
N TYR A 204 1.04 -3.47 20.82
CA TYR A 204 0.13 -2.44 20.33
C TYR A 204 -0.01 -1.29 21.32
N VAL A 205 0.56 -0.14 20.97
CA VAL A 205 0.38 1.10 21.73
C VAL A 205 -0.85 1.86 21.26
N GLN A 206 -1.77 2.10 22.19
CA GLN A 206 -2.95 2.90 21.96
C GLN A 206 -2.68 4.39 22.22
N GLY A 207 -3.22 5.26 21.37
CA GLY A 207 -3.08 6.71 21.56
C GLY A 207 -3.41 7.50 20.30
N ALA A 208 -3.46 8.82 20.45
CA ALA A 208 -3.51 9.72 19.30
C ALA A 208 -2.12 9.79 18.66
N GLY A 209 -2.05 9.77 17.33
CA GLY A 209 -0.79 10.07 16.65
C GLY A 209 -0.47 11.55 16.79
N VAL A 210 0.75 11.86 17.22
CA VAL A 210 1.30 13.21 17.33
C VAL A 210 2.58 13.26 16.51
N GLY A 211 2.72 14.26 15.65
CA GLY A 211 3.97 14.53 14.95
C GLY A 211 4.62 15.76 15.53
N VAL A 212 5.91 15.67 15.85
CA VAL A 212 6.78 16.79 16.20
C VAL A 212 7.68 17.06 15.01
N GLU A 213 7.43 18.17 14.35
CA GLU A 213 8.12 18.60 13.14
C GLU A 213 9.20 19.61 13.47
N VAL A 214 10.42 19.37 12.99
CA VAL A 214 11.58 20.16 13.39
C VAL A 214 12.47 20.53 12.22
N LEU A 215 13.12 21.69 12.34
CA LEU A 215 14.26 22.09 11.54
C LEU A 215 15.48 22.06 12.44
N VAL A 216 16.52 21.37 12.00
CA VAL A 216 17.75 21.16 12.77
C VAL A 216 18.94 21.71 12.00
N ASP A 217 19.70 22.57 12.66
CA ASP A 217 20.96 23.11 12.19
C ASP A 217 22.12 22.45 12.95
N ARG A 218 22.66 21.36 12.39
CA ARG A 218 23.87 20.67 12.90
C ARG A 218 23.68 20.21 14.35
N GLY A 219 22.64 19.42 14.58
CA GLY A 219 22.24 18.91 15.89
C GLY A 219 21.47 19.89 16.78
N GLU A 220 21.38 21.18 16.43
CA GLU A 220 20.59 22.17 17.17
C GLU A 220 19.20 22.33 16.55
N THR A 221 18.13 22.13 17.34
CA THR A 221 16.76 22.37 16.85
C THR A 221 16.49 23.88 16.82
N VAL A 222 16.30 24.42 15.62
CA VAL A 222 16.09 25.87 15.39
C VAL A 222 14.62 26.22 15.10
N TYR A 223 13.76 25.23 14.89
CA TYR A 223 12.32 25.43 14.77
C TYR A 223 11.58 24.17 15.16
N VAL A 224 10.43 24.32 15.81
CA VAL A 224 9.55 23.21 16.19
C VAL A 224 8.09 23.54 15.91
N PHE A 225 7.37 22.56 15.38
CA PHE A 225 5.94 22.57 15.14
C PHE A 225 5.35 21.25 15.60
N GLN A 226 4.08 21.24 15.99
CA GLN A 226 3.42 20.02 16.45
C GLN A 226 2.02 19.91 15.86
N HIS A 227 1.67 18.69 15.44
CA HIS A 227 0.31 18.35 15.06
C HIS A 227 -0.22 17.11 15.77
N LYS A 228 -1.55 17.04 15.87
CA LYS A 228 -2.29 15.87 16.31
C LYS A 228 -3.13 15.31 15.17
N ARG A 229 -3.13 13.99 15.01
CA ARG A 229 -3.98 13.27 14.06
C ARG A 229 -5.39 13.15 14.62
N LEU A 230 -6.37 13.62 13.86
CA LEU A 230 -7.79 13.52 14.22
C LEU A 230 -8.44 12.32 13.53
N HIS A 231 -8.12 12.11 12.24
CA HIS A 231 -8.52 10.94 11.48
C HIS A 231 -7.28 10.25 10.89
N GLU A 232 -7.25 8.93 10.95
CA GLU A 232 -6.20 8.06 10.40
C GLU A 232 -6.86 7.09 9.40
N TRP A 233 -6.23 6.91 8.24
CA TRP A 233 -6.69 5.95 7.23
C TRP A 233 -5.56 5.01 6.82
N PRO A 234 -5.70 3.67 6.95
CA PRO A 234 -6.86 2.94 7.50
C PRO A 234 -7.16 3.22 8.98
N LEU A 235 -8.38 2.90 9.44
CA LEU A 235 -8.81 3.14 10.82
C LEU A 235 -8.03 2.35 11.88
N THR A 236 -7.36 1.26 11.48
CA THR A 236 -6.52 0.42 12.32
C THR A 236 -5.18 1.08 12.71
N GLY A 237 -4.79 2.15 12.03
CA GLY A 237 -3.53 2.85 12.22
C GLY A 237 -2.86 3.13 10.88
N GLY A 238 -2.88 4.39 10.45
CA GLY A 238 -2.30 4.80 9.18
C GLY A 238 -2.01 6.29 9.13
N GLY A 239 -1.60 6.79 7.96
CA GLY A 239 -1.35 8.21 7.76
C GLY A 239 -2.61 9.06 7.95
N SER A 240 -2.42 10.29 8.43
CA SER A 240 -3.52 11.20 8.75
C SER A 240 -4.35 11.61 7.52
N SER A 241 -5.67 11.54 7.63
CA SER A 241 -6.60 12.15 6.67
C SER A 241 -7.12 13.51 7.12
N LEU A 242 -7.20 13.73 8.44
CA LEU A 242 -7.49 15.02 9.07
C LEU A 242 -6.53 15.21 10.25
N ARG A 243 -5.93 16.39 10.36
CA ARG A 243 -5.03 16.75 11.46
C ARG A 243 -5.17 18.20 11.88
N GLU A 244 -4.70 18.50 13.08
CA GLU A 244 -4.75 19.82 13.70
C GLU A 244 -3.38 20.25 14.22
N SER A 245 -3.01 21.51 14.00
CA SER A 245 -1.86 22.15 14.64
C SER A 245 -2.18 22.38 16.12
N VAL A 246 -1.35 21.86 17.01
CA VAL A 246 -1.56 21.97 18.47
C VAL A 246 -0.37 22.68 19.10
N PRO A 247 -0.50 23.21 20.33
CA PRO A 247 0.66 23.70 21.07
C PRO A 247 1.74 22.63 21.13
N VAL A 248 3.01 23.05 21.02
CA VAL A 248 4.16 22.15 21.15
C VAL A 248 4.22 21.63 22.58
N ASP A 249 4.35 20.31 22.73
CA ASP A 249 4.58 19.68 24.02
C ASP A 249 6.09 19.77 24.32
N PRO A 250 6.50 20.46 25.40
CA PRO A 250 7.92 20.64 25.70
C PRO A 250 8.68 19.33 25.90
N MET A 251 8.01 18.30 26.44
CA MET A 251 8.64 16.99 26.67
C MET A 251 8.90 16.27 25.35
N LEU A 252 7.90 16.20 24.47
CA LEU A 252 8.07 15.56 23.16
C LEU A 252 9.08 16.31 22.27
N ALA A 253 9.10 17.65 22.38
CA ALA A 253 10.07 18.48 21.68
C ALA A 253 11.51 18.24 22.17
N ASP A 254 11.72 18.13 23.48
CA ASP A 254 13.02 17.80 24.08
C ASP A 254 13.49 16.41 23.64
N GLU A 255 12.63 15.40 23.71
CA GLU A 255 12.95 14.04 23.26
C GLU A 255 13.34 13.99 21.78
N ALA A 256 12.56 14.66 20.92
CA ALA A 256 12.87 14.80 19.50
C ALA A 256 14.23 15.48 19.29
N ALA A 257 14.50 16.56 20.01
CA ALA A 257 15.77 17.29 19.92
C ALA A 257 16.96 16.43 20.38
N ARG A 258 16.84 15.72 21.52
CA ARG A 258 17.89 14.82 22.02
C ARG A 258 18.17 13.67 21.03
N LEU A 259 17.12 13.06 20.49
CA LEU A 259 17.24 11.98 19.51
C LEU A 259 17.98 12.45 18.24
N LEU A 260 17.57 13.59 17.68
CA LEU A 260 18.16 14.12 16.46
C LEU A 260 19.58 14.66 16.66
N LYS A 261 19.87 15.23 17.83
CA LYS A 261 21.23 15.63 18.21
C LYS A 261 22.15 14.42 18.32
N ALA A 262 21.70 13.34 18.95
CA ALA A 262 22.48 12.10 19.08
C ALA A 262 22.73 11.42 17.73
N ALA A 263 21.87 11.67 16.74
CA ALA A 263 22.03 11.20 15.36
C ALA A 263 22.85 12.15 14.47
N ASP A 264 23.44 13.22 15.02
CA ASP A 264 24.15 14.27 14.26
C ASP A 264 23.32 14.83 13.08
N PHE A 265 22.02 15.02 13.32
CA PHE A 265 21.08 15.34 12.25
C PHE A 265 21.18 16.81 11.81
N HIS A 266 21.03 17.05 10.50
CA HIS A 266 20.91 18.38 9.91
C HIS A 266 19.87 18.34 8.78
N GLY A 267 18.90 19.26 8.81
CA GLY A 267 17.79 19.31 7.86
C GLY A 267 16.43 19.31 8.54
N VAL A 268 15.40 18.80 7.85
CA VAL A 268 14.03 18.71 8.38
C VAL A 268 13.66 17.28 8.74
N ALA A 269 12.94 17.11 9.84
CA ALA A 269 12.41 15.82 10.24
C ALA A 269 11.02 15.94 10.87
N MET A 270 10.27 14.85 10.82
CA MET A 270 9.10 14.65 11.66
C MET A 270 9.30 13.43 12.54
N VAL A 271 9.28 13.64 13.86
CA VAL A 271 9.34 12.60 14.87
C VAL A 271 7.91 12.24 15.26
N GLU A 272 7.52 10.98 15.08
CA GLU A 272 6.15 10.51 15.33
C GLU A 272 6.03 9.81 16.68
N PHE A 273 5.05 10.24 17.46
CA PHE A 273 4.68 9.64 18.73
C PHE A 273 3.24 9.11 18.72
N LYS A 274 2.97 8.09 19.54
CA LYS A 274 1.62 7.77 20.01
C LYS A 274 1.49 8.26 21.44
N VAL A 275 0.49 9.09 21.69
CA VAL A 275 0.24 9.70 23.02
C VAL A 275 -1.10 9.22 23.57
N ASP A 276 -1.07 8.56 24.73
CA ASP A 276 -2.26 8.24 25.53
C ASP A 276 -2.49 9.33 26.56
N GLY A 277 -3.31 10.32 26.19
CA GLY A 277 -3.64 11.44 27.08
C GLY A 277 -4.40 11.05 28.35
N LYS A 278 -4.91 9.81 28.49
CA LYS A 278 -5.55 9.35 29.73
C LYS A 278 -4.53 8.84 30.74
N LYS A 279 -3.50 8.15 30.24
CA LYS A 279 -2.43 7.57 31.06
C LYS A 279 -1.24 8.52 31.23
N GLY A 280 -1.18 9.58 30.43
CA GLY A 280 -0.03 10.49 30.41
C GLY A 280 1.23 9.83 29.84
N THR A 281 1.07 8.79 29.01
CA THR A 281 2.18 8.06 28.41
C THR A 281 2.30 8.37 26.92
N HIS A 282 3.52 8.30 26.41
CA HIS A 282 3.83 8.45 25.00
C HIS A 282 4.88 7.41 24.58
N HIS A 283 4.91 7.09 23.29
CA HIS A 283 5.93 6.20 22.72
C HIS A 283 6.35 6.72 21.35
N LEU A 284 7.65 6.74 21.08
CA LEU A 284 8.22 7.02 19.78
C LEU A 284 7.87 5.88 18.81
N ILE A 285 7.31 6.22 17.66
CA ILE A 285 6.87 5.26 16.64
C ILE A 285 7.86 5.18 15.48
N GLU A 286 8.27 6.34 14.95
CA GLU A 286 9.24 6.44 13.85
C GLU A 286 9.77 7.86 13.72
N VAL A 287 10.90 8.02 13.03
CA VAL A 287 11.43 9.30 12.57
C VAL A 287 11.35 9.32 11.05
N ASN A 288 10.86 10.42 10.49
CA ASN A 288 10.89 10.70 9.07
C ASN A 288 11.97 11.78 8.83
N PRO A 289 13.22 11.43 8.46
CA PRO A 289 14.31 12.39 8.25
C PRO A 289 14.21 13.13 6.90
N ARG A 290 13.00 13.59 6.57
CA ARG A 290 12.58 14.22 5.31
C ARG A 290 11.28 14.99 5.51
N PHE A 291 10.78 15.66 4.46
CA PHE A 291 9.42 16.20 4.44
C PHE A 291 8.35 15.12 4.62
N TRP A 292 7.17 15.49 5.09
CA TRP A 292 6.13 14.57 5.52
C TRP A 292 4.78 14.88 4.88
N GLY A 293 3.86 13.89 4.89
CA GLY A 293 2.55 14.03 4.26
C GLY A 293 1.67 15.12 4.89
N SER A 294 1.85 15.40 6.18
CA SER A 294 1.12 16.48 6.88
C SER A 294 1.64 17.89 6.63
N LEU A 295 2.72 18.07 5.84
CA LEU A 295 3.36 19.37 5.57
C LEU A 295 2.40 20.52 5.19
N PRO A 296 1.32 20.30 4.39
CA PRO A 296 0.35 21.37 4.11
C PRO A 296 -0.25 22.03 5.36
N LEU A 297 -0.37 21.29 6.47
CA LEU A 297 -0.83 21.85 7.75
C LEU A 297 0.16 22.88 8.30
N GLY A 298 1.45 22.55 8.32
CA GLY A 298 2.50 23.44 8.81
C GLY A 298 2.49 24.76 8.04
N LEU A 299 2.47 24.69 6.71
CA LEU A 299 2.36 25.87 5.84
C LEU A 299 1.12 26.71 6.13
N ALA A 300 -0.03 26.06 6.33
CA ALA A 300 -1.27 26.77 6.66
C ALA A 300 -1.22 27.40 8.05
N ALA A 301 -0.51 26.80 9.01
CA ALA A 301 -0.30 27.33 10.34
C ALA A 301 0.73 28.47 10.38
N GLY A 302 1.68 28.51 9.45
CA GLY A 302 2.76 29.49 9.36
C GLY A 302 4.16 28.89 9.45
N ALA A 303 4.29 27.59 9.71
CA ALA A 303 5.55 26.85 9.75
C ALA A 303 6.03 26.51 8.32
N ASP A 304 6.79 27.41 7.71
CA ASP A 304 7.22 27.32 6.31
C ASP A 304 8.52 26.50 6.10
N PHE A 305 8.49 25.22 6.48
CA PHE A 305 9.67 24.34 6.44
C PHE A 305 10.43 24.30 5.09
N PRO A 306 9.78 24.28 3.92
CA PRO A 306 10.50 24.29 2.64
C PRO A 306 11.34 25.56 2.48
N ARG A 307 10.76 26.72 2.76
CA ARG A 307 11.47 28.00 2.73
C ARG A 307 12.57 28.07 3.78
N MET A 308 12.26 27.70 5.02
CA MET A 308 13.23 27.75 6.13
C MET A 308 14.43 26.83 5.87
N LEU A 309 14.20 25.62 5.34
CA LEU A 309 15.29 24.71 4.97
C LEU A 309 16.12 25.26 3.81
N HIS A 310 15.48 25.82 2.79
CA HIS A 310 16.18 26.50 1.70
C HIS A 310 17.05 27.64 2.23
N ASP A 311 16.49 28.53 3.03
CA ASP A 311 17.20 29.70 3.55
C ASP A 311 18.36 29.29 4.47
N LEU A 312 18.18 28.22 5.27
CA LEU A 312 19.26 27.65 6.07
C LEU A 312 20.40 27.09 5.20
N LEU A 313 20.08 26.23 4.24
CA LEU A 313 21.10 25.53 3.44
C LEU A 313 21.79 26.43 2.42
N VAL A 314 21.06 27.39 1.85
CA VAL A 314 21.53 28.24 0.75
C VAL A 314 22.06 29.58 1.24
N MET A 315 21.44 30.16 2.26
CA MET A 315 21.78 31.49 2.77
C MET A 315 22.45 31.47 4.15
N GLY A 316 22.48 30.32 4.83
CA GLY A 316 22.95 30.23 6.22
C GLY A 316 22.03 30.93 7.20
N GLN A 317 20.76 31.14 6.85
CA GLN A 317 19.81 31.91 7.66
C GLN A 317 18.91 30.99 8.48
N ARG A 318 18.97 31.12 9.80
CA ARG A 318 18.03 30.48 10.71
C ARG A 318 16.65 31.14 10.64
N PRO A 319 15.57 30.39 10.92
CA PRO A 319 14.23 30.95 10.98
C PRO A 319 14.09 31.95 12.14
N THR A 320 13.05 32.79 12.05
CA THR A 320 12.67 33.68 13.16
C THR A 320 11.92 32.90 14.24
N ASP A 321 11.90 33.41 15.47
CA ASP A 321 11.20 32.81 16.63
C ASP A 321 9.65 32.93 16.54
N GLU A 322 9.09 33.20 15.36
CA GLU A 322 7.64 33.31 15.17
C GLU A 322 6.98 31.92 15.26
N ALA A 323 6.24 31.71 16.35
CA ALA A 323 5.48 30.50 16.57
C ALA A 323 4.34 30.37 15.54
N ALA A 324 4.18 29.15 15.00
CA ALA A 324 3.05 28.83 14.14
C ALA A 324 1.72 28.89 14.90
N ARG A 325 0.64 29.20 14.16
CA ARG A 325 -0.71 29.28 14.74
C ARG A 325 -1.23 27.90 15.13
N THR A 326 -1.90 27.82 16.27
CA THR A 326 -2.59 26.61 16.73
C THR A 326 -4.09 26.62 16.36
N GLY A 327 -4.70 25.43 16.38
CA GLY A 327 -6.10 25.22 16.00
C GLY A 327 -6.40 25.27 14.49
N VAL A 328 -5.37 25.33 13.64
CA VAL A 328 -5.51 25.15 12.19
C VAL A 328 -5.69 23.67 11.89
N GLN A 329 -6.62 23.33 11.01
CA GLN A 329 -6.82 21.95 10.59
C GLN A 329 -6.66 21.79 9.09
N SER A 330 -5.96 20.72 8.70
CA SER A 330 -5.71 20.36 7.31
C SER A 330 -6.30 19.00 7.01
N ARG A 331 -6.96 18.89 5.85
CA ARG A 331 -7.58 17.64 5.39
C ARG A 331 -7.01 17.19 4.06
N ALA A 332 -6.55 15.95 4.03
CA ALA A 332 -6.21 15.22 2.81
C ALA A 332 -7.50 14.71 2.17
N LEU A 333 -8.10 15.50 1.27
CA LEU A 333 -9.44 15.28 0.72
C LEU A 333 -9.69 13.83 0.28
N THR A 334 -8.85 13.31 -0.61
CA THR A 334 -8.99 11.96 -1.14
C THR A 334 -8.94 10.89 -0.05
N ARG A 335 -7.95 10.97 0.86
CA ARG A 335 -7.80 10.00 1.97
C ARG A 335 -9.00 10.05 2.91
N ASP A 336 -9.49 11.26 3.19
CA ASP A 336 -10.57 11.43 4.14
C ASP A 336 -11.93 10.97 3.56
N VAL A 337 -12.12 11.03 2.22
CA VAL A 337 -13.31 10.41 1.59
C VAL A 337 -13.30 8.91 1.84
N TRP A 338 -12.15 8.25 1.67
CA TRP A 338 -12.03 6.82 1.95
C TRP A 338 -12.27 6.50 3.42
N TRP A 339 -11.71 7.30 4.33
CA TRP A 339 -12.01 7.24 5.76
C TRP A 339 -13.52 7.32 6.03
N LEU A 340 -14.21 8.33 5.48
CA LEU A 340 -15.66 8.49 5.68
C LEU A 340 -16.43 7.29 5.14
N MET A 341 -16.08 6.80 3.94
CA MET A 341 -16.72 5.62 3.37
C MET A 341 -16.54 4.38 4.26
N GLU A 342 -15.37 4.22 4.87
CA GLU A 342 -15.07 3.12 5.79
C GLU A 342 -15.91 3.23 7.07
N VAL A 343 -15.95 4.41 7.70
CA VAL A 343 -16.78 4.72 8.88
C VAL A 343 -18.27 4.45 8.62
N LEU A 344 -18.77 4.82 7.44
CA LEU A 344 -20.17 4.59 7.07
C LEU A 344 -20.46 3.11 6.85
N ARG A 345 -19.57 2.39 6.15
CA ARG A 345 -19.76 0.98 5.81
C ARG A 345 -19.61 0.03 7.00
N ARG A 346 -18.71 0.33 7.94
CA ARG A 346 -18.38 -0.56 9.07
C ARG A 346 -18.08 -1.99 8.65
N SER A 347 -17.34 -2.15 7.56
CA SER A 347 -17.13 -3.46 6.93
C SER A 347 -15.85 -4.18 7.36
N ASP A 348 -14.96 -3.49 8.09
CA ASP A 348 -13.72 -4.09 8.57
C ASP A 348 -13.98 -4.79 9.92
N PRO A 349 -13.76 -6.12 10.02
CA PRO A 349 -14.02 -6.86 11.25
C PRO A 349 -12.94 -6.65 12.32
N ASN A 350 -11.87 -5.89 12.05
CA ASN A 350 -10.75 -5.74 12.97
C ASN A 350 -11.20 -5.09 14.30
N PRO A 351 -11.08 -5.80 15.44
CA PRO A 351 -11.55 -5.34 16.74
C PRO A 351 -10.73 -4.18 17.32
N LEU A 352 -9.56 -3.85 16.76
CA LEU A 352 -8.78 -2.68 17.15
C LEU A 352 -9.42 -1.37 16.68
N ILE A 353 -10.33 -1.43 15.71
CA ILE A 353 -10.99 -0.25 15.15
C ILE A 353 -11.95 0.35 16.18
N ARG A 354 -11.65 1.58 16.59
CA ARG A 354 -12.58 2.43 17.34
C ARG A 354 -13.47 3.18 16.37
N TRP A 355 -14.66 2.62 16.10
CA TRP A 355 -15.60 3.20 15.15
C TRP A 355 -16.05 4.61 15.56
N PRO A 356 -15.78 5.64 14.73
CA PRO A 356 -16.37 6.95 14.90
C PRO A 356 -17.91 6.87 14.77
N GLY A 357 -18.59 7.81 15.43
CA GLY A 357 -20.03 7.99 15.26
C GLY A 357 -20.36 8.45 13.84
N ARG A 358 -21.29 7.78 13.16
CA ARG A 358 -21.66 8.08 11.76
C ARG A 358 -22.13 9.53 11.58
N PHE A 359 -23.02 9.98 12.47
CA PHE A 359 -23.55 11.36 12.43
C PHE A 359 -22.43 12.39 12.59
N GLY A 360 -21.56 12.23 13.60
CA GLY A 360 -20.42 13.12 13.82
C GLY A 360 -19.44 13.14 12.64
N ALA A 361 -19.17 11.97 12.03
CA ALA A 361 -18.31 11.87 10.85
C ALA A 361 -18.88 12.64 9.65
N VAL A 362 -20.19 12.52 9.39
CA VAL A 362 -20.87 13.24 8.30
C VAL A 362 -20.95 14.75 8.58
N CYS A 363 -21.36 15.16 9.79
CA CYS A 363 -21.41 16.57 10.16
C CYS A 363 -20.02 17.23 10.09
N GLY A 364 -18.97 16.54 10.54
CA GLY A 364 -17.58 17.00 10.46
C GLY A 364 -17.09 17.19 9.02
N TRP A 365 -17.73 16.59 8.03
CA TRP A 365 -17.43 16.78 6.61
C TRP A 365 -17.99 18.09 6.04
N PHE A 366 -19.12 18.58 6.55
CA PHE A 366 -19.70 19.86 6.15
C PHE A 366 -18.99 21.06 6.80
N SER A 367 -18.09 20.83 7.77
CA SER A 367 -17.32 21.87 8.46
C SER A 367 -16.17 22.49 7.64
N LEU A 368 -16.00 22.10 6.36
CA LEU A 368 -14.93 22.60 5.48
C LEU A 368 -15.02 24.10 5.19
N LEU A 369 -16.17 24.73 5.43
CA LEU A 369 -16.39 26.16 5.22
C LEU A 369 -15.97 27.03 6.42
N LEU A 370 -15.54 26.41 7.53
CA LEU A 370 -15.16 27.15 8.73
C LEU A 370 -13.76 27.80 8.60
N PRO A 371 -13.53 28.95 9.26
CA PRO A 371 -12.19 29.53 9.38
C PRO A 371 -11.18 28.53 9.95
N LYS A 372 -9.89 28.69 9.58
CA LYS A 372 -8.77 27.80 9.96
C LYS A 372 -8.86 26.36 9.42
N ARG A 373 -9.78 26.06 8.51
CA ARG A 373 -9.84 24.77 7.79
C ARG A 373 -9.21 24.93 6.42
N VAL A 374 -8.27 24.06 6.09
CA VAL A 374 -7.64 24.00 4.76
C VAL A 374 -7.69 22.59 4.20
N LEU A 375 -7.59 22.52 2.88
CA LEU A 375 -7.39 21.28 2.17
C LEU A 375 -5.94 21.22 1.67
N ASP A 376 -5.36 20.03 1.66
CA ASP A 376 -3.95 19.83 1.33
C ASP A 376 -3.60 20.32 -0.09
N VAL A 377 -4.53 20.15 -1.03
CA VAL A 377 -4.30 20.42 -2.46
C VAL A 377 -5.08 21.62 -2.96
N GLN A 378 -6.35 21.77 -2.58
CA GLN A 378 -7.23 22.80 -3.13
C GLN A 378 -6.82 24.20 -2.64
N SER A 379 -6.67 25.13 -3.57
CA SER A 379 -6.35 26.52 -3.25
C SER A 379 -6.97 27.46 -4.28
N PHE A 380 -7.62 28.53 -3.83
CA PHE A 380 -8.15 29.57 -4.73
C PHE A 380 -7.05 30.28 -5.53
N ARG A 381 -5.84 30.39 -4.98
CA ARG A 381 -4.69 31.01 -5.66
C ARG A 381 -4.08 30.08 -6.72
N ASP A 382 -4.32 28.78 -6.62
CA ASP A 382 -3.77 27.74 -7.50
C ASP A 382 -4.77 26.58 -7.67
N PRO A 383 -5.86 26.78 -8.44
CA PRO A 383 -7.02 25.89 -8.44
C PRO A 383 -6.82 24.60 -9.25
N ARG A 384 -5.91 24.60 -10.24
CA ARG A 384 -5.73 23.48 -11.19
C ARG A 384 -5.38 22.15 -10.51
N PRO A 385 -4.42 22.08 -9.55
CA PRO A 385 -4.17 20.84 -8.81
C PRO A 385 -5.41 20.29 -8.09
N GLY A 386 -6.26 21.18 -7.56
CA GLY A 386 -7.51 20.78 -6.89
C GLY A 386 -8.48 20.06 -7.83
N PHE A 387 -8.62 20.55 -9.06
CA PHE A 387 -9.43 19.88 -10.09
C PHE A 387 -8.82 18.54 -10.53
N VAL A 388 -7.49 18.46 -10.63
CA VAL A 388 -6.80 17.21 -10.94
C VAL A 388 -7.04 16.15 -9.87
N GLU A 389 -6.90 16.49 -8.59
CA GLU A 389 -7.19 15.57 -7.49
C GLU A 389 -8.66 15.13 -7.52
N LEU A 390 -9.60 16.06 -7.69
CA LEU A 390 -11.03 15.75 -7.72
C LEU A 390 -11.39 14.82 -8.89
N ALA A 391 -10.84 15.06 -10.08
CA ALA A 391 -11.06 14.21 -11.25
C ALA A 391 -10.51 12.79 -11.03
N ARG A 392 -9.34 12.66 -10.40
CA ARG A 392 -8.76 11.36 -10.01
C ARG A 392 -9.66 10.65 -8.99
N LEU A 393 -10.09 11.35 -7.94
CA LEU A 393 -11.00 10.81 -6.93
C LEU A 393 -12.32 10.31 -7.54
N VAL A 394 -12.97 11.10 -8.41
CA VAL A 394 -14.22 10.69 -9.07
C VAL A 394 -13.98 9.45 -9.94
N ARG A 395 -12.89 9.40 -10.70
CA ARG A 395 -12.52 8.22 -11.49
C ARG A 395 -12.31 6.99 -10.61
N ASP A 396 -11.64 7.14 -9.48
CA ASP A 396 -11.37 6.02 -8.56
C ASP A 396 -12.66 5.51 -7.89
N VAL A 397 -13.54 6.42 -7.47
CA VAL A 397 -14.83 6.05 -6.89
C VAL A 397 -15.71 5.36 -7.94
N THR A 398 -15.83 5.95 -9.13
CA THR A 398 -16.67 5.40 -10.22
C THR A 398 -16.15 4.06 -10.72
N SER A 399 -14.83 3.90 -10.88
CA SER A 399 -14.23 2.62 -11.28
C SER A 399 -14.46 1.53 -10.25
N ARG A 400 -14.30 1.81 -8.94
CA ARG A 400 -14.60 0.85 -7.86
C ARG A 400 -16.10 0.53 -7.78
N MET A 401 -16.99 1.49 -8.04
CA MET A 401 -18.43 1.25 -8.08
C MET A 401 -18.83 0.39 -9.28
N ALA A 402 -18.29 0.69 -10.47
CA ALA A 402 -18.48 -0.11 -11.67
C ALA A 402 -17.99 -1.54 -11.46
N ASP A 403 -16.82 -1.71 -10.83
CA ASP A 403 -16.27 -3.02 -10.49
C ASP A 403 -17.19 -3.83 -9.59
N ARG A 404 -17.67 -3.24 -8.51
CA ARG A 404 -18.64 -3.90 -7.62
C ARG A 404 -19.92 -4.30 -8.35
N ARG A 405 -20.43 -3.45 -9.25
CA ARG A 405 -21.63 -3.76 -10.05
C ARG A 405 -21.39 -4.93 -11.00
N VAL A 406 -20.26 -4.93 -11.70
CA VAL A 406 -19.86 -6.02 -12.62
C VAL A 406 -19.72 -7.33 -11.84
N ARG A 407 -18.96 -7.35 -10.73
CA ARG A 407 -18.78 -8.55 -9.91
C ARG A 407 -20.12 -9.08 -9.36
N ARG A 408 -21.01 -8.20 -8.88
CA ARG A 408 -22.37 -8.60 -8.44
C ARG A 408 -23.19 -9.21 -9.58
N ARG A 409 -23.09 -8.68 -10.80
CA ARG A 409 -23.79 -9.23 -11.98
C ARG A 409 -23.26 -10.61 -12.33
N ILE A 410 -21.94 -10.81 -12.32
CA ILE A 410 -21.29 -12.11 -12.55
C ILE A 410 -21.76 -13.12 -11.51
N ARG A 411 -21.72 -12.76 -10.22
CA ARG A 411 -22.17 -13.63 -9.13
C ARG A 411 -23.64 -14.05 -9.29
N ARG A 412 -24.55 -13.09 -9.54
CA ARG A 412 -25.97 -13.38 -9.79
C ARG A 412 -26.20 -14.23 -11.04
N ARG A 413 -25.37 -14.08 -12.07
CA ARG A 413 -25.43 -14.95 -13.27
C ARG A 413 -25.03 -16.37 -12.89
N ALA A 414 -23.96 -16.55 -12.12
CA ALA A 414 -23.52 -17.86 -11.66
C ALA A 414 -24.56 -18.54 -10.75
N GLU A 415 -25.15 -17.81 -9.79
CA GLU A 415 -26.26 -18.31 -8.96
C GLU A 415 -27.44 -18.80 -9.82
N ARG A 416 -27.89 -18.00 -10.80
CA ARG A 416 -28.96 -18.42 -11.72
C ARG A 416 -28.60 -19.63 -12.59
N MET A 417 -27.33 -19.76 -12.98
CA MET A 417 -26.86 -20.91 -13.77
C MET A 417 -26.81 -22.18 -12.91
N ARG A 418 -26.44 -22.06 -11.63
CA ARG A 418 -26.51 -23.16 -10.66
C ARG A 418 -27.95 -23.63 -10.46
N ASP A 419 -28.89 -22.69 -10.27
CA ASP A 419 -30.31 -23.00 -10.11
C ASP A 419 -30.93 -23.60 -11.39
N ARG A 420 -30.40 -23.24 -12.56
CA ARG A 420 -30.83 -23.72 -13.89
C ARG A 420 -29.75 -24.58 -14.53
N ARG A 421 -29.39 -25.68 -13.86
CA ARG A 421 -28.24 -26.52 -14.21
C ARG A 421 -28.23 -27.01 -15.67
N ASP A 422 -29.39 -27.22 -16.28
CA ASP A 422 -29.53 -27.64 -17.69
C ASP A 422 -28.81 -26.73 -18.69
N ALA A 423 -28.67 -25.43 -18.40
CA ALA A 423 -27.98 -24.50 -19.28
C ALA A 423 -26.45 -24.66 -19.19
N SER A 424 -25.89 -24.71 -17.98
CA SER A 424 -24.46 -24.95 -17.78
C SER A 424 -24.06 -26.34 -18.24
N ASP A 425 -24.89 -27.35 -18.00
CA ASP A 425 -24.61 -28.73 -18.36
C ASP A 425 -24.58 -28.93 -19.87
N ARG A 426 -25.44 -28.23 -20.62
CA ARG A 426 -25.37 -28.19 -22.09
C ARG A 426 -24.08 -27.57 -22.60
N LEU A 427 -23.65 -26.44 -22.03
CA LEU A 427 -22.38 -25.80 -22.39
C LEU A 427 -21.19 -26.72 -22.10
N LEU A 428 -21.19 -27.36 -20.93
CA LEU A 428 -20.13 -28.30 -20.53
C LEU A 428 -20.09 -29.54 -21.43
N LYS A 429 -21.25 -30.12 -21.77
CA LYS A 429 -21.36 -31.26 -22.70
C LYS A 429 -20.92 -30.91 -24.12
N ALA A 430 -21.08 -29.66 -24.55
CA ALA A 430 -20.65 -29.20 -25.88
C ALA A 430 -19.14 -28.94 -25.97
N ALA A 431 -18.50 -28.52 -24.87
CA ALA A 431 -17.10 -28.15 -24.85
C ALA A 431 -16.15 -29.33 -25.12
N ARG A 432 -15.05 -29.03 -25.82
CA ARG A 432 -13.92 -29.93 -26.07
C ARG A 432 -12.65 -29.42 -25.37
N HIS A 433 -12.50 -28.11 -25.20
CA HIS A 433 -11.37 -27.49 -24.53
C HIS A 433 -11.82 -26.77 -23.25
N LEU A 434 -11.42 -27.30 -22.09
CA LEU A 434 -11.74 -26.74 -20.78
C LEU A 434 -10.50 -26.07 -20.18
N LEU A 435 -10.66 -24.82 -19.72
CA LEU A 435 -9.60 -24.10 -19.03
C LEU A 435 -10.02 -23.73 -17.61
N PHE A 436 -9.23 -24.14 -16.62
CA PHE A 436 -9.38 -23.69 -15.23
C PHE A 436 -8.41 -22.56 -14.92
N VAL A 437 -8.91 -21.43 -14.42
CA VAL A 437 -8.09 -20.27 -14.06
C VAL A 437 -8.30 -19.91 -12.59
N CYS A 438 -7.21 -19.68 -11.86
CA CYS A 438 -7.26 -19.06 -10.54
C CYS A 438 -6.20 -17.94 -10.44
N HIS A 439 -5.99 -17.35 -9.26
CA HIS A 439 -4.97 -16.30 -9.14
C HIS A 439 -3.56 -16.85 -9.41
N GLY A 440 -3.11 -17.85 -8.65
CA GLY A 440 -1.73 -18.34 -8.71
C GLY A 440 -1.46 -19.52 -9.66
N ASN A 441 -2.45 -20.33 -10.02
CA ASN A 441 -2.25 -21.63 -10.68
C ASN A 441 -1.29 -22.59 -9.97
N ILE A 442 -1.35 -22.58 -8.64
CA ILE A 442 -0.58 -23.46 -7.74
C ILE A 442 -1.48 -24.21 -6.74
N ASN A 443 -2.75 -23.84 -6.65
CA ASN A 443 -3.73 -24.39 -5.68
C ASN A 443 -5.00 -24.87 -6.40
N ARG A 444 -6.00 -23.98 -6.55
CA ARG A 444 -7.36 -24.31 -7.01
C ARG A 444 -7.46 -24.79 -8.46
N SER A 445 -6.89 -24.05 -9.43
CA SER A 445 -7.00 -24.42 -10.85
C SER A 445 -6.23 -25.67 -11.26
N PRO A 446 -4.99 -25.95 -10.78
CA PRO A 446 -4.35 -27.23 -11.10
C PRO A 446 -5.08 -28.39 -10.42
N LEU A 447 -5.56 -28.23 -9.17
CA LEU A 447 -6.40 -29.23 -8.52
C LEU A 447 -7.65 -29.57 -9.34
N ALA A 448 -8.37 -28.54 -9.81
CA ALA A 448 -9.58 -28.74 -10.61
C ALA A 448 -9.29 -29.50 -11.92
N ALA A 449 -8.21 -29.13 -12.61
CA ALA A 449 -7.83 -29.76 -13.87
C ALA A 449 -7.43 -31.23 -13.68
N VAL A 450 -6.55 -31.52 -12.72
CA VAL A 450 -6.05 -32.89 -12.48
C VAL A 450 -7.15 -33.78 -11.91
N ASP A 451 -7.94 -33.32 -10.93
CA ASP A 451 -9.00 -34.15 -10.35
C ASP A 451 -10.13 -34.43 -11.37
N LEU A 452 -10.51 -33.46 -12.21
CA LEU A 452 -11.48 -33.72 -13.28
C LEU A 452 -10.91 -34.69 -14.31
N GLY A 453 -9.68 -34.49 -14.79
CA GLY A 453 -9.03 -35.39 -15.74
C GLY A 453 -8.95 -36.83 -15.22
N ARG A 454 -8.55 -37.00 -13.95
CA ARG A 454 -8.54 -38.30 -13.28
C ARG A 454 -9.92 -38.97 -13.26
N ARG A 455 -10.99 -38.22 -12.99
CA ARG A 455 -12.38 -38.74 -12.95
C ARG A 455 -12.92 -39.14 -14.31
N LEU A 456 -12.49 -38.46 -15.37
CA LEU A 456 -12.87 -38.78 -16.75
C LEU A 456 -12.09 -39.99 -17.30
N GLY A 457 -10.92 -40.29 -16.75
CA GLY A 457 -10.06 -41.38 -17.21
C GLY A 457 -9.62 -41.17 -18.66
N ALA A 458 -9.60 -42.24 -19.46
CA ALA A 458 -9.26 -42.19 -20.89
C ALA A 458 -10.44 -41.77 -21.80
N SER A 459 -11.51 -41.17 -21.25
CA SER A 459 -12.69 -40.79 -22.04
C SER A 459 -12.30 -39.82 -23.17
N PRO A 460 -12.51 -40.19 -24.45
CA PRO A 460 -11.98 -39.44 -25.57
C PRO A 460 -12.75 -38.12 -25.79
N GLY A 461 -12.00 -37.03 -25.88
CA GLY A 461 -12.49 -35.79 -26.50
C GLY A 461 -12.85 -34.63 -25.57
N VAL A 462 -12.25 -34.55 -24.39
CA VAL A 462 -12.15 -33.28 -23.64
C VAL A 462 -10.70 -33.05 -23.23
N GLU A 463 -10.09 -31.99 -23.75
CA GLU A 463 -8.77 -31.53 -23.33
C GLU A 463 -8.93 -30.52 -22.19
N ILE A 464 -8.16 -30.71 -21.12
CA ILE A 464 -8.24 -29.88 -19.91
C ILE A 464 -6.89 -29.21 -19.68
N ARG A 465 -6.89 -27.89 -19.50
CA ARG A 465 -5.71 -27.11 -19.10
C ARG A 465 -6.01 -26.27 -17.86
N SER A 466 -4.95 -25.80 -17.20
CA SER A 466 -5.08 -24.82 -16.13
C SER A 466 -4.07 -23.69 -16.29
N ALA A 467 -4.44 -22.49 -15.84
CA ALA A 467 -3.59 -21.31 -15.86
C ALA A 467 -3.91 -20.37 -14.68
N GLY A 468 -3.13 -19.28 -14.60
CA GLY A 468 -3.17 -18.32 -13.50
C GLY A 468 -2.96 -16.88 -13.94
N LEU A 469 -3.47 -15.96 -13.14
CA LEU A 469 -3.36 -14.51 -13.35
C LEU A 469 -2.03 -13.91 -12.84
N HIS A 470 -1.28 -14.66 -12.04
CA HIS A 470 0.02 -14.22 -11.55
C HIS A 470 0.98 -14.01 -12.73
N PRO A 471 1.75 -12.91 -12.76
CA PRO A 471 2.57 -12.54 -13.92
C PRO A 471 3.73 -13.51 -14.21
N LYS A 472 4.06 -14.39 -13.26
CA LYS A 472 5.14 -15.39 -13.36
C LYS A 472 4.58 -16.81 -13.41
N GLY A 473 4.96 -17.56 -14.46
CA GLY A 473 4.72 -19.00 -14.62
C GLY A 473 5.84 -19.87 -14.07
N GLY A 474 5.77 -21.18 -14.27
CA GLY A 474 6.78 -22.17 -13.89
C GLY A 474 6.86 -22.50 -12.39
N ARG A 475 6.08 -21.81 -11.54
CA ARG A 475 6.04 -22.09 -10.08
C ARG A 475 5.42 -23.47 -9.81
N PRO A 476 5.95 -24.24 -8.85
CA PRO A 476 5.37 -25.54 -8.46
C PRO A 476 4.00 -25.37 -7.79
N ALA A 477 3.21 -26.43 -7.77
CA ALA A 477 2.01 -26.48 -6.93
C ALA A 477 2.37 -26.28 -5.45
N ASP A 478 1.45 -25.68 -4.70
CA ASP A 478 1.65 -25.37 -3.28
C ASP A 478 1.77 -26.68 -2.47
N PRO A 479 2.84 -26.86 -1.66
CA PRO A 479 3.05 -28.10 -0.93
C PRO A 479 1.88 -28.52 -0.02
N ARG A 480 1.15 -27.56 0.57
CA ARG A 480 -0.01 -27.86 1.42
C ARG A 480 -1.15 -28.48 0.61
N MET A 481 -1.43 -27.92 -0.57
CA MET A 481 -2.44 -28.45 -1.46
C MET A 481 -2.01 -29.78 -2.10
N VAL A 482 -0.71 -29.94 -2.41
CA VAL A 482 -0.14 -31.22 -2.87
C VAL A 482 -0.36 -32.31 -1.82
N ALA A 483 -0.09 -32.04 -0.54
CA ALA A 483 -0.30 -33.00 0.54
C ALA A 483 -1.78 -33.41 0.68
N LEU A 484 -2.69 -32.43 0.69
CA LEU A 484 -4.14 -32.69 0.74
C LEU A 484 -4.64 -33.50 -0.47
N ALA A 485 -4.14 -33.17 -1.66
CA ALA A 485 -4.49 -33.87 -2.89
C ALA A 485 -3.97 -35.31 -2.91
N ALA A 486 -2.72 -35.52 -2.49
CA ALA A 486 -2.10 -36.84 -2.41
C ALA A 486 -2.86 -37.78 -1.46
N ALA A 487 -3.32 -37.26 -0.31
CA ALA A 487 -4.15 -38.01 0.65
C ALA A 487 -5.49 -38.50 0.06
N ARG A 488 -5.92 -37.97 -1.10
CA ARG A 488 -7.13 -38.37 -1.84
C ARG A 488 -6.82 -38.96 -3.22
N GLY A 489 -5.56 -39.34 -3.47
CA GLY A 489 -5.13 -39.98 -4.71
C GLY A 489 -5.09 -39.05 -5.92
N VAL A 490 -4.87 -37.75 -5.71
CA VAL A 490 -4.69 -36.75 -6.77
C VAL A 490 -3.24 -36.25 -6.73
N ASP A 491 -2.46 -36.52 -7.78
CA ASP A 491 -1.06 -36.08 -7.85
C ASP A 491 -0.94 -34.69 -8.48
N LEU A 492 -0.49 -33.71 -7.68
CA LEU A 492 -0.20 -32.36 -8.13
C LEU A 492 1.32 -32.05 -8.22
N GLY A 493 2.20 -32.99 -7.86
CA GLY A 493 3.64 -32.75 -7.76
C GLY A 493 4.30 -32.33 -9.07
N GLY A 494 3.79 -32.86 -10.19
CA GLY A 494 4.23 -32.51 -11.55
C GLY A 494 3.70 -31.17 -12.07
N CYS A 495 2.71 -30.55 -11.42
CA CYS A 495 2.07 -29.33 -11.92
C CYS A 495 3.02 -28.14 -11.88
N ARG A 496 3.02 -27.35 -12.95
CA ARG A 496 3.73 -26.07 -13.04
C ARG A 496 2.76 -24.99 -13.49
N SER A 497 2.82 -23.84 -12.83
CA SER A 497 1.92 -22.73 -13.14
C SER A 497 2.14 -22.20 -14.56
N THR A 498 1.06 -21.87 -15.25
CA THR A 498 1.04 -21.23 -16.56
C THR A 498 0.38 -19.86 -16.43
N VAL A 499 0.95 -18.83 -17.04
CA VAL A 499 0.34 -17.49 -17.07
C VAL A 499 -0.76 -17.49 -18.12
N VAL A 500 -1.95 -17.03 -17.75
CA VAL A 500 -3.06 -16.91 -18.69
C VAL A 500 -2.84 -15.72 -19.62
N ASP A 501 -3.03 -15.95 -20.91
CA ASP A 501 -2.90 -14.96 -21.98
C ASP A 501 -4.05 -15.08 -22.99
N ALA A 502 -4.13 -14.15 -23.95
CA ALA A 502 -5.20 -14.16 -24.94
C ALA A 502 -5.24 -15.45 -25.78
N PRO A 503 -4.12 -16.00 -26.30
CA PRO A 503 -4.13 -17.28 -27.03
C PRO A 503 -4.72 -18.45 -26.24
N LEU A 504 -4.41 -18.56 -24.94
CA LEU A 504 -4.96 -19.62 -24.11
C LEU A 504 -6.46 -19.42 -23.85
N LEU A 505 -6.90 -18.17 -23.69
CA LEU A 505 -8.33 -17.85 -23.60
C LEU A 505 -9.06 -18.14 -24.91
N GLU A 506 -8.44 -17.91 -26.07
CA GLU A 506 -9.01 -18.25 -27.39
C GLU A 506 -9.16 -19.75 -27.58
N TRP A 507 -8.14 -20.53 -27.19
CA TRP A 507 -8.14 -22.00 -27.24
C TRP A 507 -9.30 -22.64 -26.46
N ALA A 508 -9.70 -22.05 -25.34
CA ALA A 508 -10.74 -22.63 -24.50
C ALA A 508 -12.16 -22.43 -25.07
N ASP A 509 -12.96 -23.50 -25.12
CA ASP A 509 -14.39 -23.42 -25.40
C ASP A 509 -15.17 -22.94 -24.16
N LEU A 510 -14.70 -23.36 -22.98
CA LEU A 510 -15.29 -23.01 -21.70
C LEU A 510 -14.19 -22.78 -20.64
N ILE A 511 -14.29 -21.64 -19.96
CA ILE A 511 -13.33 -21.18 -18.95
C ILE A 511 -14.02 -21.22 -17.58
N PHE A 512 -13.40 -21.87 -16.62
CA PHE A 512 -13.84 -21.94 -15.23
C PHE A 512 -12.91 -21.13 -14.34
N VAL A 513 -13.47 -20.18 -13.61
CA VAL A 513 -12.74 -19.35 -12.65
C VAL A 513 -13.32 -19.48 -11.24
N MET A 514 -12.56 -19.08 -10.23
CA MET A 514 -12.93 -19.32 -8.82
C MET A 514 -13.81 -18.22 -8.24
N ASP A 515 -13.71 -17.00 -8.77
CA ASP A 515 -14.42 -15.84 -8.26
C ASP A 515 -14.77 -14.81 -9.35
N ALA A 516 -15.66 -13.86 -9.00
CA ALA A 516 -16.12 -12.86 -9.95
C ALA A 516 -15.03 -11.85 -10.38
N ALA A 517 -13.97 -11.67 -9.59
CA ALA A 517 -12.86 -10.80 -9.96
C ALA A 517 -12.01 -11.45 -11.07
N GLN A 518 -11.77 -12.75 -10.97
CA GLN A 518 -11.08 -13.53 -12.01
C GLN A 518 -11.90 -13.55 -13.31
N ALA A 519 -13.22 -13.74 -13.23
CA ALA A 519 -14.10 -13.70 -14.41
C ALA A 519 -14.03 -12.36 -15.14
N ARG A 520 -14.05 -11.25 -14.39
CA ARG A 520 -13.86 -9.91 -14.96
C ARG A 520 -12.49 -9.78 -15.62
N ARG A 521 -11.45 -10.35 -15.02
CA ARG A 521 -10.09 -10.26 -15.54
C ARG A 521 -9.92 -11.01 -16.87
N MET A 522 -10.68 -12.08 -17.12
CA MET A 522 -10.69 -12.75 -18.43
C MET A 522 -11.16 -11.79 -19.53
N GLU A 523 -12.24 -11.03 -19.26
CA GLU A 523 -12.79 -10.05 -20.21
C GLU A 523 -11.82 -8.88 -20.47
N GLU A 524 -10.97 -8.55 -19.50
CA GLU A 524 -9.92 -7.54 -19.66
C GLU A 524 -8.72 -8.04 -20.49
N ILE A 525 -8.43 -9.35 -20.47
CA ILE A 525 -7.37 -9.97 -21.26
C ILE A 525 -7.84 -10.25 -22.70
N LEU A 526 -9.05 -10.79 -22.84
CA LEU A 526 -9.70 -11.08 -24.12
C LEU A 526 -11.15 -10.57 -24.07
N PRO A 527 -11.43 -9.39 -24.66
CA PRO A 527 -12.78 -8.87 -24.81
C PRO A 527 -13.69 -9.87 -25.52
N GLY A 528 -14.90 -10.12 -24.99
CA GLY A 528 -15.84 -11.14 -25.48
C GLY A 528 -15.73 -12.51 -24.81
N SER A 529 -14.71 -12.77 -23.99
CA SER A 529 -14.55 -14.04 -23.26
C SER A 529 -15.61 -14.28 -22.17
N ALA A 530 -16.38 -13.25 -21.76
CA ALA A 530 -17.47 -13.36 -20.80
C ALA A 530 -18.59 -14.32 -21.22
N GLY A 531 -18.77 -14.57 -22.52
CA GLY A 531 -19.76 -15.54 -23.03
C GLY A 531 -19.43 -16.97 -22.60
N LYS A 532 -18.12 -17.30 -22.56
CA LYS A 532 -17.57 -18.63 -22.29
C LYS A 532 -16.88 -18.75 -20.93
N THR A 533 -17.05 -17.78 -20.04
CA THR A 533 -16.48 -17.80 -18.69
C THR A 533 -17.57 -18.06 -17.64
N LEU A 534 -17.37 -19.08 -16.79
CA LEU A 534 -18.25 -19.46 -15.69
C LEU A 534 -17.48 -19.51 -14.37
N LEU A 535 -18.17 -19.25 -13.26
CA LEU A 535 -17.62 -19.58 -11.94
C LEU A 535 -17.68 -21.10 -11.75
N LEU A 536 -16.61 -21.69 -11.23
CA LEU A 536 -16.56 -23.13 -10.92
C LEU A 536 -17.66 -23.52 -9.93
N GLY A 537 -17.96 -22.64 -8.96
CA GLY A 537 -19.00 -22.87 -7.97
C GLY A 537 -20.42 -22.99 -8.54
N VAL A 538 -20.65 -22.76 -9.83
CA VAL A 538 -21.89 -23.19 -10.53
C VAL A 538 -22.15 -24.69 -10.34
N TYR A 539 -21.08 -25.49 -10.17
CA TYR A 539 -21.14 -26.92 -9.93
C TYR A 539 -21.07 -27.32 -8.44
N ALA A 540 -20.96 -26.35 -7.53
CA ALA A 540 -20.94 -26.62 -6.09
C ALA A 540 -22.33 -27.04 -5.58
N PRO A 541 -22.40 -27.75 -4.43
CA PRO A 541 -23.66 -27.99 -3.74
C PRO A 541 -24.43 -26.69 -3.43
N PRO A 542 -25.77 -26.71 -3.35
CA PRO A 542 -26.60 -25.52 -3.10
C PRO A 542 -26.23 -24.75 -1.82
N GLU A 543 -25.85 -25.47 -0.77
CA GLU A 543 -25.43 -24.98 0.54
C GLU A 543 -24.06 -24.29 0.54
N GLU A 544 -23.23 -24.57 -0.48
CA GLU A 544 -21.89 -24.01 -0.59
C GLU A 544 -21.90 -22.64 -1.29
N PRO A 545 -20.96 -21.73 -0.94
CA PRO A 545 -20.78 -20.46 -1.63
C PRO A 545 -20.46 -20.65 -3.12
N ILE A 546 -20.98 -19.74 -3.97
CA ILE A 546 -20.74 -19.74 -5.42
C ILE A 546 -19.30 -19.35 -5.80
N GLU A 547 -18.60 -18.63 -4.92
CA GLU A 547 -17.20 -18.23 -5.11
C GLU A 547 -16.32 -19.08 -4.19
N ILE A 548 -15.21 -19.59 -4.72
CA ILE A 548 -14.26 -20.43 -3.98
C ILE A 548 -13.09 -19.53 -3.53
N PRO A 549 -12.95 -19.24 -2.22
CA PRO A 549 -11.90 -18.35 -1.71
C PRO A 549 -10.49 -18.83 -2.06
N ASP A 550 -9.52 -17.91 -2.14
CA ASP A 550 -8.12 -18.29 -2.37
C ASP A 550 -7.51 -18.83 -1.08
N PRO A 551 -7.03 -20.09 -1.04
CA PRO A 551 -6.44 -20.61 0.18
C PRO A 551 -5.03 -20.08 0.45
N TYR A 552 -4.39 -19.43 -0.53
CA TYR A 552 -2.99 -19.05 -0.44
C TYR A 552 -2.68 -18.16 0.76
N GLY A 553 -1.80 -18.64 1.65
CA GLY A 553 -1.41 -17.92 2.88
C GLY A 553 -2.39 -18.07 4.04
N GLY A 554 -3.45 -18.88 3.88
CA GLY A 554 -4.35 -19.27 4.96
C GLY A 554 -3.85 -20.48 5.74
N ASP A 555 -4.59 -20.82 6.78
CA ASP A 555 -4.38 -22.00 7.64
C ASP A 555 -4.80 -23.31 6.94
N GLU A 556 -4.55 -24.44 7.60
CA GLU A 556 -4.87 -25.78 7.08
C GLU A 556 -6.37 -25.93 6.76
N GLU A 557 -7.22 -25.40 7.63
CA GLU A 557 -8.67 -25.41 7.44
C GLU A 557 -9.10 -24.65 6.17
N THR A 558 -8.48 -23.50 5.91
CA THR A 558 -8.71 -22.71 4.69
C THR A 558 -8.30 -23.49 3.43
N TYR A 559 -7.17 -24.20 3.46
CA TYR A 559 -6.76 -25.08 2.36
C TYR A 559 -7.73 -26.26 2.19
N ARG A 560 -8.15 -26.90 3.29
CA ARG A 560 -9.10 -28.02 3.28
C ARG A 560 -10.45 -27.62 2.67
N ARG A 561 -11.01 -26.48 3.08
CA ARG A 561 -12.27 -25.95 2.52
C ARG A 561 -12.17 -25.67 1.02
N ALA A 562 -11.06 -25.07 0.57
CA ALA A 562 -10.84 -24.84 -0.85
C ALA A 562 -10.72 -26.17 -1.64
N PHE A 563 -10.02 -27.15 -1.09
CA PHE A 563 -9.89 -28.49 -1.67
C PHE A 563 -11.26 -29.17 -1.82
N GLU A 564 -12.07 -29.18 -0.76
CA GLU A 564 -13.40 -29.79 -0.75
C GLU A 564 -14.35 -29.10 -1.74
N ALA A 565 -14.36 -27.76 -1.77
CA ALA A 565 -15.18 -27.00 -2.70
C ALA A 565 -14.82 -27.32 -4.17
N VAL A 566 -13.53 -27.35 -4.50
CA VAL A 566 -13.07 -27.65 -5.87
C VAL A 566 -13.42 -29.09 -6.25
N THR A 567 -13.12 -30.06 -5.39
CA THR A 567 -13.35 -31.48 -5.69
C THR A 567 -14.84 -31.85 -5.75
N ALA A 568 -15.70 -31.17 -5.00
CA ALA A 568 -17.15 -31.30 -5.11
C ALA A 568 -17.64 -30.81 -6.49
N CYS A 569 -17.11 -29.67 -6.97
CA CYS A 569 -17.45 -29.14 -8.29
C CYS A 569 -17.00 -30.08 -9.41
N THR A 570 -15.74 -30.54 -9.40
CA THR A 570 -15.22 -31.47 -10.43
C THR A 570 -15.95 -32.81 -10.41
N ALA A 571 -16.35 -33.32 -9.24
CA ALA A 571 -17.17 -34.52 -9.13
C ALA A 571 -18.55 -34.35 -9.79
N ALA A 572 -19.17 -33.18 -9.66
CA ALA A 572 -20.42 -32.88 -10.36
C ALA A 572 -20.22 -32.74 -11.87
N MET A 573 -19.16 -32.05 -12.31
CA MET A 573 -18.82 -31.92 -13.73
C MET A 573 -18.55 -33.28 -14.39
N ALA A 574 -17.83 -34.17 -13.71
CA ALA A 574 -17.53 -35.52 -14.21
C ALA A 574 -18.80 -36.34 -14.45
N ARG A 575 -19.82 -36.22 -13.58
CA ARG A 575 -21.13 -36.87 -13.79
C ARG A 575 -21.82 -36.36 -15.05
N VAL A 576 -21.84 -35.04 -15.23
CA VAL A 576 -22.44 -34.38 -16.41
C VAL A 576 -21.72 -34.82 -17.70
N LEU A 577 -20.40 -34.89 -17.68
CA LEU A 577 -19.61 -35.31 -18.84
C LEU A 577 -19.71 -36.82 -19.09
N GLY A 578 -19.81 -37.66 -18.06
CA GLY A 578 -19.99 -39.12 -18.23
C GLY A 578 -21.33 -39.52 -18.85
N GLU A 579 -22.35 -38.66 -18.77
CA GLU A 579 -23.62 -38.84 -19.49
C GLU A 579 -23.53 -38.52 -20.99
N ARG A 580 -22.46 -37.83 -21.43
CA ARG A 580 -22.22 -37.49 -22.85
C ARG A 580 -22.04 -38.73 -23.72
N ASP A 581 -21.41 -39.76 -23.17
CA ASP A 581 -20.93 -40.94 -23.89
C ASP A 581 -21.85 -42.16 -23.73
N ARG A 582 -23.02 -42.02 -23.10
CA ARG A 582 -24.04 -43.08 -23.05
C ARG A 582 -24.81 -43.11 -24.38
N PRO A 583 -24.88 -44.25 -25.09
CA PRO A 583 -25.73 -44.37 -26.26
C PRO A 583 -27.18 -44.07 -25.86
N LYS A 584 -27.88 -43.25 -26.65
CA LYS A 584 -29.33 -43.07 -26.50
C LYS A 584 -29.99 -44.41 -26.80
N CYS A 585 -30.57 -45.06 -25.79
CA CYS A 585 -31.43 -46.22 -25.98
C CYS A 585 -32.66 -45.88 -26.81
#